data_AF-A0A940L435-F1
#
_entry.id   AF-A0A940L435-F1
#
_cell.length_a   1.000
_cell.length_b   1.000
_cell.length_c   1.000
_cell.angle_alpha   90.00
_cell.angle_beta   90.00
_cell.angle_gamma   90.00
#
_symmetry.space_group_name_H-M   'P 1'
#
loop_
_entity.id
_entity.type
_entity.pdbx_description
1 polymer ?
#
loop_
_entity_poly.entity_id
_entity_poly.type
_entity_poly.pdbx_seq_one_letter_code
_entity_poly.pdbx_strand_id
1 'polypeptide(L)'
;QARDGMRLFQKGMDDLKTQKSKAVQSASGNPFVGYYVLNTHVPNITKWLQKIQIGVDPKLPTDATFQNKIQQEVVDFYKGVKILLGDFNSNVATIKTLPSLQAKQNAVLKLLIQTSSSMTGSSGFSRQDGNTNFFLLSSNAMRIPFDLIGIPVPDQVSGKVMPMMDYDSWLRANMDSLPVFKDPTALADTIGQNMQAIIRSANVSAIEYFNRWYIVDKAALVNESTIDINYTVQDSLKAINEYLESEKKRIALYNGNVSIVPTIVDTQARIQTILKAYAGLEALGKAVLSEKTDIAESQEKIQATADAYEKLVTTVYEQFNVMQSRSGFLANRMVNFVYQDYITLLQNKVDFTPYQADLFSASGMAMMDKMLGMYNGNPANVQTDLNMALRINKGNLEALDGLLKDNVIGTIADLNRIKSREEEGFFGHLDRVLSDRTDDVMEGGKDKNPTIRKMLKIGHKFSLQNVASSVWYWFKHSDRYSSVSDSTSAPQSEFDDATNVQAQLCIQALAFNSQNGIKELCHGLVLKSPLPTNLKGMDVAYDQKLSVYLNDKSLTAQKQQSMNHSDRICAFRDFNIRNMAVFMSLNKQPGQQ
;
A
#
# COMPACT_ATOMS: atom_id res chain seq x y z
N GLN A 1 10.86 -24.70 3.53
CA GLN A 1 10.30 -24.65 2.16
C GLN A 1 9.55 -23.35 1.88
N ALA A 2 8.32 -23.09 2.37
CA ALA A 2 7.62 -21.82 2.07
C ALA A 2 8.36 -20.54 2.55
N ARG A 3 9.02 -20.62 3.71
CA ARG A 3 9.82 -19.52 4.29
C ARG A 3 11.11 -19.24 3.50
N ASP A 4 11.68 -20.27 2.89
CA ASP A 4 12.90 -20.18 2.05
C ASP A 4 12.55 -19.66 0.65
N GLY A 5 11.41 -20.09 0.10
CA GLY A 5 10.86 -19.56 -1.16
C GLY A 5 10.66 -18.05 -1.11
N MET A 6 10.08 -17.53 -0.01
CA MET A 6 9.91 -16.08 0.16
C MET A 6 11.22 -15.31 0.30
N ARG A 7 12.25 -15.87 0.97
CA ARG A 7 13.57 -15.23 1.08
C ARG A 7 14.29 -15.19 -0.27
N LEU A 8 14.26 -16.29 -1.02
CA LEU A 8 14.86 -16.38 -2.35
C LEU A 8 14.15 -15.46 -3.35
N PHE A 9 12.84 -15.33 -3.21
CA PHE A 9 12.03 -14.41 -3.99
C PHE A 9 12.32 -12.93 -3.68
N GLN A 10 12.45 -12.59 -2.41
CA GLN A 10 12.87 -11.25 -1.99
C GLN A 10 14.23 -10.88 -2.61
N LYS A 11 15.16 -11.84 -2.62
CA LYS A 11 16.48 -11.68 -3.26
C LYS A 11 16.37 -11.45 -4.77
N GLY A 12 15.57 -12.25 -5.49
CA GLY A 12 15.32 -12.04 -6.92
C GLY A 12 14.67 -10.69 -7.25
N MET A 13 13.83 -10.18 -6.35
CA MET A 13 13.27 -8.83 -6.45
C MET A 13 14.30 -7.73 -6.21
N ASP A 14 15.24 -7.94 -5.29
CA ASP A 14 16.31 -6.98 -5.01
C ASP A 14 17.37 -6.95 -6.13
N ASP A 15 17.63 -8.10 -6.77
CA ASP A 15 18.46 -8.19 -7.98
C ASP A 15 17.84 -7.42 -9.16
N LEU A 16 16.50 -7.45 -9.30
CA LEU A 16 15.78 -6.63 -10.28
C LEU A 16 15.84 -5.13 -9.94
N LYS A 17 15.72 -4.75 -8.66
CA LYS A 17 15.81 -3.35 -8.23
C LYS A 17 17.19 -2.73 -8.43
N THR A 18 18.26 -3.51 -8.25
CA THR A 18 19.63 -3.01 -8.45
C THR A 18 19.94 -2.72 -9.93
N GLN A 19 19.19 -3.32 -10.86
CA GLN A 19 19.28 -3.08 -12.30
C GLN A 19 18.31 -1.98 -12.81
N LYS A 20 18.11 -0.93 -12.00
CA LYS A 20 17.12 0.16 -12.12
C LYS A 20 16.91 0.79 -13.52
N SER A 21 17.85 0.69 -14.46
CA SER A 21 17.73 1.27 -15.81
C SER A 21 17.84 0.27 -16.97
N LYS A 22 18.24 -0.99 -16.71
CA LYS A 22 18.40 -2.02 -17.75
C LYS A 22 17.42 -3.20 -17.61
N ALA A 23 16.74 -3.33 -16.46
CA ALA A 23 15.87 -4.47 -16.17
C ALA A 23 14.59 -4.56 -17.00
N VAL A 24 14.12 -3.50 -17.67
CA VAL A 24 12.93 -3.59 -18.55
C VAL A 24 13.32 -3.82 -20.01
N GLN A 25 14.42 -3.21 -20.47
CA GLN A 25 14.91 -3.38 -21.85
C GLN A 25 15.73 -4.67 -22.08
N SER A 26 16.37 -5.21 -21.04
CA SER A 26 17.25 -6.40 -21.15
C SER A 26 16.57 -7.71 -20.75
N ALA A 27 15.28 -7.67 -20.39
CA ALA A 27 14.59 -8.75 -19.69
C ALA A 27 13.56 -9.51 -20.52
N SER A 28 13.77 -9.61 -21.83
CA SER A 28 12.93 -10.46 -22.69
C SER A 28 12.87 -11.93 -22.23
N GLY A 29 13.83 -12.37 -21.41
CA GLY A 29 13.88 -13.72 -20.83
C GLY A 29 13.72 -13.81 -19.30
N ASN A 30 13.51 -12.70 -18.56
CA ASN A 30 13.35 -12.82 -17.10
C ASN A 30 11.87 -13.05 -16.74
N PRO A 31 11.52 -14.20 -16.14
CA PRO A 31 10.12 -14.53 -15.82
C PRO A 31 9.51 -13.66 -14.72
N PHE A 32 10.32 -12.94 -13.96
CA PHE A 32 9.87 -12.15 -12.80
C PHE A 32 9.49 -10.70 -13.16
N VAL A 33 9.65 -10.28 -14.42
CA VAL A 33 9.33 -8.90 -14.83
C VAL A 33 7.86 -8.56 -14.61
N GLY A 34 6.95 -9.46 -15.00
CA GLY A 34 5.52 -9.23 -14.79
C GLY A 34 5.17 -9.10 -13.31
N TYR A 35 5.77 -9.94 -12.46
CA TYR A 35 5.61 -9.82 -11.01
C TYR A 35 6.19 -8.50 -10.46
N TYR A 36 7.35 -8.08 -10.96
CA TYR A 36 7.96 -6.81 -10.57
C TYR A 36 7.05 -5.61 -10.90
N VAL A 37 6.47 -5.61 -12.10
CA VAL A 37 5.52 -4.60 -12.57
C VAL A 37 4.29 -4.55 -11.67
N LEU A 38 3.71 -5.71 -11.33
CA LEU A 38 2.55 -5.80 -10.44
C LEU A 38 2.83 -5.29 -9.02
N ASN A 39 4.04 -5.48 -8.49
CA ASN A 39 4.33 -5.10 -7.11
C ASN A 39 4.87 -3.69 -6.95
N THR A 40 5.40 -3.10 -8.03
CA THR A 40 6.10 -1.83 -7.97
C THR A 40 5.33 -0.74 -8.70
N HIS A 41 4.99 -0.97 -9.98
CA HIS A 41 4.44 0.06 -10.85
C HIS A 41 2.91 0.15 -10.77
N VAL A 42 2.20 -0.98 -10.74
CA VAL A 42 0.73 -0.99 -10.62
C VAL A 42 0.24 -0.33 -9.33
N PRO A 43 0.81 -0.58 -8.14
CA PRO A 43 0.35 0.06 -6.91
C PRO A 43 0.61 1.57 -6.91
N ASN A 44 1.70 2.02 -7.55
CA ASN A 44 2.01 3.44 -7.67
C ASN A 44 0.92 4.18 -8.47
N ILE A 45 0.58 3.65 -9.65
CA ILE A 45 -0.50 4.21 -10.48
C ILE A 45 -1.85 4.10 -9.75
N THR A 46 -2.13 2.97 -9.11
CA THR A 46 -3.39 2.75 -8.40
C THR A 46 -3.59 3.74 -7.25
N LYS A 47 -2.55 4.01 -6.45
CA LYS A 47 -2.60 5.01 -5.37
C LYS A 47 -2.87 6.42 -5.92
N TRP A 48 -2.22 6.77 -7.03
CA TRP A 48 -2.47 8.05 -7.66
C TRP A 48 -3.89 8.15 -8.25
N LEU A 49 -4.38 7.09 -8.90
CA LEU A 49 -5.76 7.02 -9.39
C LEU A 49 -6.79 7.09 -8.26
N GLN A 50 -6.48 6.56 -7.07
CA GLN A 50 -7.34 6.72 -5.89
C GLN A 50 -7.43 8.18 -5.45
N LYS A 51 -6.33 8.93 -5.45
CA LYS A 51 -6.36 10.38 -5.18
C LYS A 51 -7.14 11.15 -6.22
N ILE A 52 -7.07 10.73 -7.49
CA ILE A 52 -7.92 11.28 -8.55
C ILE A 52 -9.39 10.98 -8.24
N GLN A 53 -9.72 9.73 -7.89
CA GLN A 53 -11.08 9.22 -7.70
C GLN A 53 -11.78 9.72 -6.42
N ILE A 54 -11.05 9.79 -5.31
CA ILE A 54 -11.56 10.07 -3.96
C ILE A 54 -11.15 11.49 -3.51
N GLY A 55 -10.40 12.20 -4.37
CA GLY A 55 -9.93 13.54 -4.07
C GLY A 55 -8.72 13.49 -3.14
N VAL A 56 -8.20 14.69 -2.84
CA VAL A 56 -7.19 14.86 -1.79
C VAL A 56 -7.90 14.94 -0.45
N ASP A 57 -7.31 14.33 0.58
CA ASP A 57 -7.85 14.36 1.94
C ASP A 57 -8.19 15.80 2.36
N PRO A 58 -9.43 16.06 2.80
CA PRO A 58 -9.88 17.42 3.11
C PRO A 58 -9.10 17.94 4.32
N LYS A 59 -8.54 19.15 4.19
CA LYS A 59 -7.82 19.82 5.29
C LYS A 59 -8.78 20.55 6.22
N LEU A 60 -9.94 20.98 5.72
CA LEU A 60 -10.97 21.69 6.47
C LEU A 60 -12.32 20.95 6.40
N PRO A 61 -13.18 21.06 7.44
CA PRO A 61 -14.53 20.49 7.41
C PRO A 61 -15.41 21.03 6.28
N THR A 62 -15.20 22.28 5.87
CA THR A 62 -15.88 22.89 4.72
C THR A 62 -15.53 22.20 3.41
N ASP A 63 -14.25 21.83 3.24
CA ASP A 63 -13.77 21.11 2.05
C ASP A 63 -14.39 19.70 2.00
N ALA A 64 -14.43 19.02 3.15
CA ALA A 64 -15.08 17.71 3.27
C ALA A 64 -16.58 17.80 2.92
N THR A 65 -17.28 18.82 3.41
CA THR A 65 -18.70 19.04 3.12
C THR A 65 -18.93 19.30 1.64
N PHE A 66 -18.08 20.12 1.02
CA PHE A 66 -18.14 20.44 -0.41
C PHE A 66 -17.85 19.21 -1.28
N GLN A 67 -16.78 18.47 -1.00
CA GLN A 67 -16.43 17.21 -1.67
C GLN A 67 -17.55 16.18 -1.56
N ASN A 68 -18.11 15.98 -0.36
CA ASN A 68 -19.24 15.08 -0.14
C ASN A 68 -20.47 15.48 -0.96
N LYS A 69 -20.78 16.78 -1.05
CA LYS A 69 -21.87 17.28 -1.88
C LYS A 69 -21.66 16.91 -3.35
N ILE A 70 -20.48 17.20 -3.91
CA ILE A 70 -20.17 16.89 -5.31
C ILE A 70 -20.25 15.39 -5.59
N GLN A 71 -19.68 14.58 -4.68
CA GLN A 71 -19.73 13.13 -4.80
C GLN A 71 -21.17 12.62 -4.75
N GLN A 72 -21.99 13.15 -3.85
CA GLN A 72 -23.40 12.79 -3.73
C GLN A 72 -24.18 13.13 -5.00
N GLU A 73 -24.00 14.33 -5.57
CA GLU A 73 -24.66 14.74 -6.80
C GLU A 73 -24.35 13.80 -7.97
N VAL A 74 -23.07 13.45 -8.14
CA VAL A 74 -22.64 12.55 -9.22
C VAL A 74 -23.11 11.11 -8.98
N VAL A 75 -23.06 10.62 -7.74
CA VAL A 75 -23.57 9.28 -7.38
C VAL A 75 -25.08 9.19 -7.61
N ASP A 76 -25.84 10.21 -7.23
CA ASP A 76 -27.29 10.24 -7.41
C ASP A 76 -27.68 10.34 -8.88
N PHE A 77 -26.89 11.06 -9.69
CA PHE A 77 -27.03 11.01 -11.14
C PHE A 77 -26.85 9.60 -11.70
N TYR A 78 -25.78 8.88 -11.35
CA TYR A 78 -25.59 7.50 -11.86
C TYR A 78 -26.69 6.55 -11.39
N LYS A 79 -27.17 6.67 -10.14
CA LYS A 79 -28.33 5.91 -9.65
C LYS A 79 -29.58 6.24 -10.47
N GLY A 80 -29.84 7.53 -10.69
CA GLY A 80 -30.96 8.01 -11.49
C GLY A 80 -30.92 7.46 -12.91
N VAL A 81 -29.73 7.41 -13.55
CA VAL A 81 -29.56 6.82 -14.89
C VAL A 81 -29.93 5.33 -14.90
N LYS A 82 -29.55 4.57 -13.85
CA LYS A 82 -29.93 3.14 -13.76
C LYS A 82 -31.43 2.95 -13.56
N ILE A 83 -32.06 3.79 -12.74
CA ILE A 83 -33.52 3.78 -12.56
C ILE A 83 -34.22 4.13 -13.89
N LEU A 84 -33.79 5.20 -14.55
CA LEU A 84 -34.31 5.64 -15.85
C LEU A 84 -34.24 4.52 -16.90
N LEU A 85 -33.10 3.83 -17.01
CA LEU A 85 -32.93 2.69 -17.91
C LEU A 85 -33.85 1.52 -17.54
N GLY A 86 -34.02 1.25 -16.24
CA GLY A 86 -34.94 0.23 -15.74
C GLY A 86 -36.39 0.51 -16.10
N ASP A 87 -36.86 1.73 -15.81
CA ASP A 87 -38.22 2.19 -16.11
C ASP A 87 -38.49 2.20 -17.63
N PHE A 88 -37.53 2.66 -18.42
CA PHE A 88 -37.62 2.63 -19.87
C PHE A 88 -37.78 1.21 -20.40
N ASN A 89 -36.91 0.27 -19.99
CA ASN A 89 -36.97 -1.11 -20.46
C ASN A 89 -38.29 -1.80 -20.07
N SER A 90 -38.80 -1.52 -18.87
CA SER A 90 -40.10 -2.04 -18.39
C SER A 90 -41.28 -1.52 -19.25
N ASN A 91 -41.27 -0.23 -19.57
CA ASN A 91 -42.29 0.38 -20.42
C ASN A 91 -42.22 -0.14 -21.87
N VAL A 92 -41.02 -0.31 -22.44
CA VAL A 92 -40.84 -0.87 -23.79
C VAL A 92 -41.38 -2.29 -23.87
N ALA A 93 -41.11 -3.13 -22.86
CA ALA A 93 -41.66 -4.47 -22.80
C ALA A 93 -43.20 -4.46 -22.78
N THR A 94 -43.80 -3.54 -22.02
CA THR A 94 -45.25 -3.34 -21.95
C THR A 94 -45.83 -2.87 -23.29
N ILE A 95 -45.19 -1.92 -23.98
CA ILE A 95 -45.63 -1.43 -25.29
C ILE A 95 -45.68 -2.56 -26.33
N LYS A 96 -44.69 -3.46 -26.30
CA LYS A 96 -44.61 -4.59 -27.24
C LYS A 96 -45.77 -5.58 -27.08
N THR A 97 -46.36 -5.70 -25.88
CA THR A 97 -47.47 -6.63 -25.59
C THR A 97 -48.87 -6.04 -25.81
N LEU A 98 -49.01 -4.72 -25.96
CA LEU A 98 -50.31 -4.09 -26.19
C LEU A 98 -50.92 -4.51 -27.55
N PRO A 99 -52.23 -4.77 -27.64
CA PRO A 99 -52.83 -5.32 -28.86
C PRO A 99 -53.18 -4.27 -29.93
N SER A 100 -53.53 -3.04 -29.55
CA SER A 100 -54.02 -2.02 -30.50
C SER A 100 -52.98 -0.94 -30.80
N LEU A 101 -52.98 -0.44 -32.05
CA LEU A 101 -52.09 0.63 -32.49
C LEU A 101 -52.25 1.89 -31.63
N GLN A 102 -53.48 2.32 -31.37
CA GLN A 102 -53.76 3.51 -30.56
C GLN A 102 -53.30 3.35 -29.10
N ALA A 103 -53.45 2.16 -28.51
CA ALA A 103 -52.91 1.90 -27.17
C ALA A 103 -51.38 1.98 -27.16
N LYS A 104 -50.72 1.44 -28.18
CA LYS A 104 -49.26 1.55 -28.35
C LYS A 104 -48.80 2.99 -28.53
N GLN A 105 -49.49 3.78 -29.35
CA GLN A 105 -49.20 5.21 -29.57
C GLN A 105 -49.29 5.99 -28.26
N ASN A 106 -50.38 5.84 -27.52
CA ASN A 106 -50.57 6.49 -26.22
C ASN A 106 -49.51 6.05 -25.19
N ALA A 107 -49.16 4.76 -25.18
CA ALA A 107 -48.14 4.23 -24.27
C ALA A 107 -46.73 4.76 -24.61
N VAL A 108 -46.39 4.89 -25.90
CA VAL A 108 -45.11 5.45 -26.34
C VAL A 108 -45.03 6.95 -26.09
N LEU A 109 -46.12 7.69 -26.28
CA LEU A 109 -46.19 9.10 -25.90
C LEU A 109 -45.98 9.28 -24.39
N LYS A 110 -46.63 8.43 -23.58
CA LYS A 110 -46.42 8.41 -22.13
C LYS A 110 -44.96 8.08 -21.77
N LEU A 111 -44.36 7.10 -22.43
CA LEU A 111 -42.94 6.75 -22.25
C LEU A 111 -42.03 7.94 -22.57
N LEU A 112 -42.27 8.62 -23.69
CA LEU A 112 -41.53 9.80 -24.10
C LEU A 112 -41.59 10.90 -23.03
N ILE A 113 -42.80 11.27 -22.61
CA ILE A 113 -43.02 12.32 -21.59
C ILE A 113 -42.37 11.92 -20.27
N GLN A 114 -42.55 10.68 -19.81
CA GLN A 114 -41.94 10.22 -18.56
C GLN A 114 -40.42 10.25 -18.62
N THR A 115 -39.84 9.81 -19.74
CA THR A 115 -38.38 9.82 -19.96
C THR A 115 -37.84 11.25 -19.97
N SER A 116 -38.47 12.17 -20.70
CA SER A 116 -38.05 13.57 -20.75
C SER A 116 -38.26 14.28 -19.41
N SER A 117 -39.37 14.03 -18.73
CA SER A 117 -39.68 14.56 -17.40
C SER A 117 -38.67 14.13 -16.34
N SER A 118 -38.21 12.88 -16.44
CA SER A 118 -37.18 12.34 -15.56
C SER A 118 -35.89 13.11 -15.80
N MET A 119 -35.38 13.16 -17.03
CA MET A 119 -34.15 13.86 -17.40
C MET A 119 -34.17 15.37 -17.05
N THR A 120 -35.30 16.05 -17.21
CA THR A 120 -35.40 17.51 -17.00
C THR A 120 -35.72 17.93 -15.57
N GLY A 121 -36.01 16.99 -14.67
CA GLY A 121 -36.08 17.27 -13.22
C GLY A 121 -37.47 17.35 -12.61
N SER A 122 -38.54 17.15 -13.38
CA SER A 122 -39.91 17.14 -12.82
C SER A 122 -40.23 15.90 -11.95
N SER A 123 -39.47 14.80 -12.09
CA SER A 123 -39.73 13.56 -11.36
C SER A 123 -38.50 12.81 -10.82
N GLY A 124 -37.28 13.12 -11.28
CA GLY A 124 -36.09 12.29 -10.98
C GLY A 124 -34.85 13.07 -10.54
N PHE A 125 -34.25 13.85 -11.45
CA PHE A 125 -32.87 14.32 -11.30
C PHE A 125 -32.71 15.72 -10.66
N SER A 126 -33.78 16.34 -10.15
CA SER A 126 -33.75 17.72 -9.58
C SER A 126 -34.52 17.88 -8.26
N ARG A 127 -34.86 16.79 -7.56
CA ARG A 127 -35.81 16.84 -6.41
C ARG A 127 -35.25 17.40 -5.10
N GLN A 128 -33.95 17.70 -5.01
CA GLN A 128 -33.37 18.39 -3.85
C GLN A 128 -32.87 19.75 -4.29
N ASP A 129 -33.38 20.80 -3.64
CA ASP A 129 -33.01 22.19 -3.91
C ASP A 129 -31.48 22.34 -3.90
N GLY A 130 -30.91 22.66 -5.07
CA GLY A 130 -29.49 22.92 -5.24
C GLY A 130 -28.62 21.78 -5.78
N ASN A 131 -29.19 20.64 -6.21
CA ASN A 131 -28.45 19.59 -6.93
C ASN A 131 -28.30 19.91 -8.43
N THR A 132 -27.12 19.63 -8.99
CA THR A 132 -26.83 19.84 -10.41
C THR A 132 -27.53 18.81 -11.30
N ASN A 133 -28.30 19.26 -12.30
CA ASN A 133 -28.87 18.37 -13.32
C ASN A 133 -27.94 18.26 -14.55
N PHE A 134 -27.21 17.15 -14.66
CA PHE A 134 -26.24 16.93 -15.73
C PHE A 134 -26.84 16.78 -17.14
N PHE A 135 -28.13 16.44 -17.26
CA PHE A 135 -28.81 16.48 -18.56
C PHE A 135 -29.00 17.91 -19.04
N LEU A 136 -29.28 18.84 -18.12
CA LEU A 136 -29.47 20.25 -18.44
C LEU A 136 -28.16 21.01 -18.66
N LEU A 137 -27.04 20.46 -18.18
CA LEU A 137 -25.70 20.94 -18.54
C LEU A 137 -25.30 20.55 -19.97
N SER A 138 -25.82 19.44 -20.48
CA SER A 138 -25.47 18.92 -21.82
C SER A 138 -26.50 19.24 -22.91
N SER A 139 -27.76 19.49 -22.56
CA SER A 139 -28.82 19.84 -23.51
C SER A 139 -29.86 20.78 -22.89
N ASN A 140 -30.59 21.49 -23.74
CA ASN A 140 -31.69 22.35 -23.29
C ASN A 140 -32.91 21.48 -22.94
N ALA A 141 -33.58 21.79 -21.82
CA ALA A 141 -34.78 21.09 -21.36
C ALA A 141 -35.87 20.94 -22.44
N MET A 142 -36.07 21.99 -23.25
CA MET A 142 -37.08 21.98 -24.32
C MET A 142 -36.71 21.09 -25.50
N ARG A 143 -35.41 20.79 -25.68
CA ARG A 143 -34.89 20.02 -26.82
C ARG A 143 -34.96 18.52 -26.57
N ILE A 144 -34.78 18.09 -25.32
CA ILE A 144 -34.73 16.67 -24.92
C ILE A 144 -35.90 15.83 -25.46
N PRO A 145 -37.18 16.23 -25.36
CA PRO A 145 -38.29 15.45 -25.92
C PRO A 145 -38.17 15.21 -27.43
N PHE A 146 -37.68 16.20 -28.18
CA PHE A 146 -37.56 16.13 -29.63
C PHE A 146 -36.30 15.38 -30.08
N ASP A 147 -35.19 15.56 -29.37
CA ASP A 147 -33.97 14.77 -29.58
C ASP A 147 -34.23 13.27 -29.33
N LEU A 148 -35.07 12.92 -28.33
CA LEU A 148 -35.45 11.53 -28.06
C LEU A 148 -36.15 10.86 -29.25
N ILE A 149 -37.02 11.57 -29.96
CA ILE A 149 -37.73 11.04 -31.13
C ILE A 149 -37.04 11.36 -32.47
N GLY A 150 -35.90 12.06 -32.44
CA GLY A 150 -35.08 12.36 -33.61
C GLY A 150 -35.65 13.43 -34.55
N ILE A 151 -36.41 14.40 -34.03
CA ILE A 151 -36.96 15.50 -34.83
C ILE A 151 -36.44 16.87 -34.34
N PRO A 152 -36.39 17.90 -35.19
CA PRO A 152 -36.04 19.25 -34.75
C PRO A 152 -37.14 19.85 -33.86
N VAL A 153 -36.76 20.75 -32.95
CA VAL A 153 -37.71 21.48 -32.10
C VAL A 153 -38.61 22.35 -32.98
N PRO A 154 -39.94 22.19 -32.92
CA PRO A 154 -40.88 23.00 -33.71
C PRO A 154 -40.83 24.48 -33.34
N ASP A 155 -41.14 25.35 -34.31
CA ASP A 155 -41.11 26.80 -34.11
C ASP A 155 -42.11 27.28 -33.04
N GLN A 156 -43.26 26.63 -32.89
CA GLN A 156 -44.24 26.95 -31.82
C GLN A 156 -43.74 26.60 -30.41
N VAL A 157 -42.87 25.60 -30.29
CA VAL A 157 -42.31 25.15 -29.00
C VAL A 157 -41.02 25.91 -28.67
N SER A 158 -40.24 26.26 -29.68
CA SER A 158 -39.04 27.11 -29.52
C SER A 158 -39.35 28.58 -29.26
N GLY A 159 -40.62 28.99 -29.32
CA GLY A 159 -41.04 30.37 -29.08
C GLY A 159 -40.79 31.32 -30.26
N LYS A 160 -40.55 30.79 -31.46
CA LYS A 160 -40.35 31.60 -32.68
C LYS A 160 -41.67 32.05 -33.33
N VAL A 161 -42.76 31.32 -33.09
CA VAL A 161 -44.08 31.57 -33.69
C VAL A 161 -45.17 31.51 -32.60
N MET A 162 -46.19 32.36 -32.71
CA MET A 162 -47.35 32.41 -31.80
C MET A 162 -48.54 31.61 -32.37
N PRO A 163 -49.36 30.96 -31.52
CA PRO A 163 -49.21 30.86 -30.06
C PRO A 163 -48.08 29.91 -29.67
N MET A 164 -47.32 30.28 -28.62
CA MET A 164 -46.34 29.37 -28.03
C MET A 164 -47.08 28.19 -27.38
N MET A 165 -46.57 26.98 -27.57
CA MET A 165 -47.11 25.78 -26.94
C MET A 165 -46.03 25.07 -26.14
N ASP A 166 -46.41 24.49 -25.00
CA ASP A 166 -45.53 23.55 -24.31
C ASP A 166 -45.33 22.28 -25.15
N TYR A 167 -44.21 21.59 -24.93
CA TYR A 167 -43.85 20.45 -25.76
C TYR A 167 -44.84 19.27 -25.61
N ASP A 168 -45.45 19.08 -24.44
CA ASP A 168 -46.40 17.97 -24.21
C ASP A 168 -47.69 18.22 -24.99
N SER A 169 -48.27 19.42 -24.87
CA SER A 169 -49.43 19.83 -25.66
C SER A 169 -49.17 19.75 -27.16
N TRP A 170 -47.99 20.18 -27.62
CA TRP A 170 -47.64 20.09 -29.04
C TRP A 170 -47.56 18.63 -29.51
N LEU A 171 -46.92 17.74 -28.75
CA LEU A 171 -46.82 16.32 -29.10
C LEU A 171 -48.17 15.62 -29.12
N ARG A 172 -49.05 15.92 -28.15
CA ARG A 172 -50.42 15.39 -28.12
C ARG A 172 -51.25 15.84 -29.31
N ALA A 173 -51.17 17.13 -29.66
CA ALA A 173 -51.92 17.69 -30.78
C ALA A 173 -51.46 17.15 -32.15
N ASN A 174 -50.19 16.75 -32.27
CA ASN A 174 -49.60 16.29 -33.53
C ASN A 174 -49.34 14.78 -33.57
N MET A 175 -49.81 14.01 -32.59
CA MET A 175 -49.53 12.57 -32.50
C MET A 175 -49.97 11.81 -33.76
N ASP A 176 -51.15 12.12 -34.28
CA ASP A 176 -51.71 11.42 -35.45
C ASP A 176 -51.06 11.86 -36.79
N SER A 177 -50.53 13.09 -36.84
CA SER A 177 -49.94 13.66 -38.05
C SER A 177 -48.45 13.30 -38.21
N LEU A 178 -47.77 13.02 -37.10
CA LEU A 178 -46.33 12.74 -37.08
C LEU A 178 -46.01 11.33 -37.60
N PRO A 179 -45.16 11.18 -38.64
CA PRO A 179 -44.80 9.87 -39.19
C PRO A 179 -44.17 8.93 -38.15
N VAL A 180 -43.42 9.48 -37.19
CA VAL A 180 -42.73 8.71 -36.15
C VAL A 180 -43.70 7.93 -35.25
N PHE A 181 -44.95 8.39 -35.07
CA PHE A 181 -45.96 7.70 -34.26
C PHE A 181 -46.74 6.62 -35.03
N LYS A 182 -46.49 6.44 -36.34
CA LYS A 182 -47.16 5.38 -37.13
C LYS A 182 -46.64 3.98 -36.80
N ASP A 183 -45.38 3.87 -36.37
CA ASP A 183 -44.82 2.64 -35.80
C ASP A 183 -44.32 2.91 -34.36
N PRO A 184 -45.19 2.75 -33.35
CA PRO A 184 -44.84 3.00 -31.97
C PRO A 184 -43.72 2.07 -31.45
N THR A 185 -43.58 0.86 -32.04
CA THR A 185 -42.56 -0.09 -31.56
C THR A 185 -41.18 0.34 -32.04
N ALA A 186 -41.05 0.72 -33.31
CA ALA A 186 -39.82 1.32 -33.83
C ALA A 186 -39.50 2.67 -33.17
N LEU A 187 -40.52 3.48 -32.86
CA LEU A 187 -40.33 4.72 -32.12
C LEU A 187 -39.78 4.46 -30.71
N ALA A 188 -40.30 3.45 -30.00
CA ALA A 188 -39.78 3.07 -28.69
C ALA A 188 -38.29 2.67 -28.76
N ASP A 189 -37.90 1.88 -29.75
CA ASP A 189 -36.48 1.51 -29.95
C ASP A 189 -35.62 2.74 -30.32
N THR A 190 -36.14 3.68 -31.10
CA THR A 190 -35.49 4.97 -31.44
C THR A 190 -35.27 5.84 -30.21
N ILE A 191 -36.30 5.98 -29.36
CA ILE A 191 -36.18 6.68 -28.06
C ILE A 191 -35.08 6.04 -27.23
N GLY A 192 -34.97 4.70 -27.22
CA GLY A 192 -33.91 4.00 -26.50
C GLY A 192 -32.50 4.33 -26.99
N GLN A 193 -32.30 4.34 -28.31
CA GLN A 193 -31.01 4.69 -28.92
C GLN A 193 -30.60 6.14 -28.62
N ASN A 194 -31.52 7.08 -28.83
CA ASN A 194 -31.28 8.50 -28.60
C ASN A 194 -31.12 8.82 -27.11
N MET A 195 -31.88 8.16 -26.24
CA MET A 195 -31.71 8.23 -24.79
C MET A 195 -30.29 7.83 -24.38
N GLN A 196 -29.73 6.76 -24.94
CA GLN A 196 -28.34 6.37 -24.65
C GLN A 196 -27.32 7.41 -25.11
N ALA A 197 -27.58 8.13 -26.20
CA ALA A 197 -26.72 9.23 -26.66
C ALA A 197 -26.80 10.41 -25.68
N ILE A 198 -28.01 10.79 -25.25
CA ILE A 198 -28.22 11.86 -24.26
C ILE A 198 -27.57 11.51 -22.91
N ILE A 199 -27.72 10.26 -22.44
CA ILE A 199 -27.05 9.77 -21.22
C ILE A 199 -25.53 9.84 -21.37
N ARG A 200 -24.97 9.50 -22.53
CA ARG A 200 -23.53 9.62 -22.79
C ARG A 200 -23.06 11.07 -22.65
N SER A 201 -23.78 12.03 -23.23
CA SER A 201 -23.46 13.46 -23.09
C SER A 201 -23.58 13.94 -21.65
N ALA A 202 -24.62 13.53 -20.92
CA ALA A 202 -24.78 13.87 -19.51
C ALA A 202 -23.69 13.24 -18.62
N ASN A 203 -23.23 12.02 -18.93
CA ASN A 203 -22.09 11.40 -18.25
C ASN A 203 -20.81 12.22 -18.43
N VAL A 204 -20.56 12.75 -19.64
CA VAL A 204 -19.41 13.64 -19.89
C VAL A 204 -19.53 14.90 -19.02
N SER A 205 -20.69 15.56 -18.98
CA SER A 205 -20.90 16.73 -18.12
C SER A 205 -20.75 16.41 -16.63
N ALA A 206 -21.17 15.22 -16.18
CA ALA A 206 -20.98 14.77 -14.80
C ALA A 206 -19.49 14.56 -14.46
N ILE A 207 -18.72 13.99 -15.39
CA ILE A 207 -17.26 13.83 -15.25
C ILE A 207 -16.58 15.19 -15.21
N GLU A 208 -16.93 16.10 -16.13
CA GLU A 208 -16.38 17.46 -16.16
C GLU A 208 -16.70 18.21 -14.86
N TYR A 209 -17.93 18.12 -14.36
CA TYR A 209 -18.33 18.71 -13.09
C TYR A 209 -17.54 18.12 -11.92
N PHE A 210 -17.42 16.79 -11.85
CA PHE A 210 -16.62 16.11 -10.82
C PHE A 210 -15.16 16.57 -10.88
N ASN A 211 -14.54 16.52 -12.05
CA ASN A 211 -13.15 16.93 -12.25
C ASN A 211 -12.92 18.39 -11.87
N ARG A 212 -13.88 19.26 -12.18
CA ARG A 212 -13.79 20.68 -11.91
C ARG A 212 -13.88 21.00 -10.42
N TRP A 213 -14.83 20.39 -9.72
CA TRP A 213 -15.17 20.81 -8.36
C TRP A 213 -14.60 19.90 -7.28
N TYR A 214 -14.42 18.61 -7.57
CA TYR A 214 -13.94 17.64 -6.58
C TYR A 214 -12.41 17.67 -6.45
N ILE A 215 -11.69 17.89 -7.55
CA ILE A 215 -10.23 18.00 -7.57
C ILE A 215 -9.84 19.47 -7.47
N VAL A 216 -9.66 19.92 -6.22
CA VAL A 216 -9.39 21.33 -5.89
C VAL A 216 -8.01 21.79 -6.41
N ASP A 217 -7.01 20.90 -6.42
CA ASP A 217 -5.65 21.22 -6.87
C ASP A 217 -5.11 20.19 -7.87
N LYS A 218 -5.51 20.37 -9.14
CA LYS A 218 -5.05 19.53 -10.26
C LYS A 218 -3.54 19.64 -10.47
N ALA A 219 -2.97 20.83 -10.25
CA ALA A 219 -1.54 21.06 -10.44
C ALA A 219 -0.72 20.27 -9.41
N ALA A 220 -1.07 20.32 -8.13
CA ALA A 220 -0.42 19.50 -7.10
C ALA A 220 -0.56 18.01 -7.39
N LEU A 221 -1.75 17.55 -7.80
CA LEU A 221 -1.99 16.15 -8.11
C LEU A 221 -1.14 15.64 -9.28
N VAL A 222 -0.93 16.49 -10.29
CA VAL A 222 -0.02 16.17 -11.41
C VAL A 222 1.43 16.24 -10.97
N ASN A 223 1.83 17.24 -10.19
CA ASN A 223 3.21 17.36 -9.70
C ASN A 223 3.61 16.14 -8.86
N GLU A 224 2.75 15.68 -7.96
CA GLU A 224 2.96 14.43 -7.19
C GLU A 224 3.15 13.21 -8.10
N SER A 225 2.48 13.19 -9.26
CA SER A 225 2.62 12.09 -10.22
C SER A 225 3.99 12.06 -10.92
N THR A 226 4.72 13.18 -10.88
CA THR A 226 6.03 13.36 -11.53
C THR A 226 7.20 13.39 -10.55
N ILE A 227 6.95 13.26 -9.24
CA ILE A 227 7.98 13.36 -8.20
C ILE A 227 7.88 12.16 -7.26
N ASP A 228 8.88 11.27 -7.28
CA ASP A 228 9.03 10.19 -6.31
C ASP A 228 10.52 9.79 -6.22
N ILE A 229 10.95 9.28 -5.06
CA ILE A 229 12.35 8.85 -4.82
C ILE A 229 12.67 7.55 -5.59
N ASN A 230 11.67 6.71 -5.80
CA ASN A 230 11.80 5.40 -6.44
C ASN A 230 11.31 5.43 -7.88
N TYR A 231 10.01 5.70 -8.08
CA TYR A 231 9.36 5.67 -9.39
C TYR A 231 8.22 6.68 -9.43
N THR A 232 8.25 7.55 -10.43
CA THR A 232 7.11 8.44 -10.68
C THR A 232 5.95 7.63 -11.30
N VAL A 233 4.75 8.20 -11.30
CA VAL A 233 3.60 7.61 -11.99
C VAL A 233 3.89 7.54 -13.49
N GLN A 234 4.50 8.59 -14.05
CA GLN A 234 4.92 8.63 -15.44
C GLN A 234 5.89 7.49 -15.78
N ASP A 235 6.91 7.24 -14.94
CA ASP A 235 7.86 6.14 -15.12
C ASP A 235 7.17 4.78 -15.02
N SER A 236 6.22 4.66 -14.10
CA SER A 236 5.44 3.44 -13.92
C SER A 236 4.56 3.14 -15.14
N LEU A 237 3.97 4.16 -15.76
CA LEU A 237 3.22 4.03 -17.02
C LEU A 237 4.13 3.62 -18.18
N LYS A 238 5.33 4.19 -18.28
CA LYS A 238 6.34 3.79 -19.29
C LYS A 238 6.74 2.33 -19.10
N ALA A 239 7.07 1.92 -17.87
CA ALA A 239 7.47 0.55 -17.55
C ALA A 239 6.37 -0.47 -17.87
N ILE A 240 5.10 -0.15 -17.57
CA ILE A 240 3.97 -1.01 -17.96
C ILE A 240 3.86 -1.09 -19.49
N ASN A 241 3.94 0.04 -20.20
CA ASN A 241 3.84 0.02 -21.66
C ASN A 241 4.95 -0.82 -22.31
N GLU A 242 6.18 -0.73 -21.81
CA GLU A 242 7.33 -1.54 -22.26
C GLU A 242 7.16 -3.03 -21.93
N TYR A 243 6.62 -3.35 -20.75
CA TYR A 243 6.28 -4.72 -20.37
C TYR A 243 5.25 -5.32 -21.34
N LEU A 244 4.17 -4.59 -21.63
CA LEU A 244 3.12 -5.02 -22.57
C LEU A 244 3.64 -5.20 -24.00
N GLU A 245 4.59 -4.35 -24.44
CA GLU A 245 5.27 -4.56 -25.73
C GLU A 245 6.07 -5.86 -25.75
N SER A 246 6.76 -6.16 -24.65
CA SER A 246 7.55 -7.39 -24.51
C SER A 246 6.67 -8.63 -24.42
N GLU A 247 5.54 -8.55 -23.74
CA GLU A 247 4.55 -9.62 -23.63
C GLU A 247 3.96 -9.99 -25.00
N LYS A 248 3.55 -9.00 -25.82
CA LYS A 248 3.10 -9.26 -27.21
C LYS A 248 4.14 -10.04 -28.01
N LYS A 249 5.41 -9.64 -27.91
CA LYS A 249 6.53 -10.33 -28.59
C LYS A 249 6.68 -11.77 -28.09
N ARG A 250 6.53 -12.00 -26.78
CA ARG A 250 6.58 -13.35 -26.19
C ARG A 250 5.41 -14.22 -26.60
N ILE A 251 4.19 -13.69 -26.63
CA ILE A 251 3.00 -14.42 -27.11
C ILE A 251 3.23 -14.89 -28.55
N ALA A 252 3.79 -14.04 -29.41
CA ALA A 252 4.12 -14.40 -30.78
C ALA A 252 5.25 -15.45 -30.87
N LEU A 253 6.31 -15.31 -30.06
CA LEU A 253 7.46 -16.21 -30.05
C LEU A 253 7.12 -17.62 -29.53
N TYR A 254 6.27 -17.69 -28.52
CA TYR A 254 5.99 -18.92 -27.76
C TYR A 254 4.57 -19.46 -28.01
N ASN A 255 3.93 -19.06 -29.11
CA ASN A 255 2.57 -19.50 -29.47
C ASN A 255 1.58 -19.40 -28.30
N GLY A 256 1.66 -18.30 -27.54
CA GLY A 256 0.80 -18.03 -26.39
C GLY A 256 -0.64 -17.74 -26.81
N ASN A 257 -1.52 -17.48 -25.83
CA ASN A 257 -2.92 -17.20 -26.13
C ASN A 257 -3.10 -15.87 -26.90
N VAL A 258 -3.29 -15.95 -28.22
CA VAL A 258 -3.47 -14.79 -29.10
C VAL A 258 -4.73 -13.99 -28.78
N SER A 259 -5.74 -14.59 -28.10
CA SER A 259 -7.00 -13.92 -27.78
C SER A 259 -6.82 -12.72 -26.83
N ILE A 260 -5.71 -12.63 -26.09
CA ILE A 260 -5.45 -11.51 -25.17
C ILE A 260 -4.81 -10.31 -25.87
N VAL A 261 -4.20 -10.50 -27.05
CA VAL A 261 -3.46 -9.45 -27.77
C VAL A 261 -4.30 -8.19 -28.02
N PRO A 262 -5.58 -8.27 -28.47
CA PRO A 262 -6.41 -7.07 -28.64
C PRO A 262 -6.56 -6.25 -27.36
N THR A 263 -6.68 -6.92 -26.19
CA THR A 263 -6.81 -6.23 -24.90
C THR A 263 -5.50 -5.62 -24.42
N ILE A 264 -4.36 -6.24 -24.74
CA ILE A 264 -3.03 -5.64 -24.52
C ILE A 264 -2.91 -4.37 -25.36
N VAL A 265 -3.24 -4.44 -26.64
CA VAL A 265 -3.17 -3.30 -27.58
C VAL A 265 -4.07 -2.14 -27.13
N ASP A 266 -5.32 -2.42 -26.73
CA ASP A 266 -6.22 -1.39 -26.16
C ASP A 266 -5.63 -0.75 -24.90
N THR A 267 -5.06 -1.56 -23.99
CA THR A 267 -4.44 -1.03 -22.76
C THR A 267 -3.24 -0.15 -23.06
N GLN A 268 -2.40 -0.55 -24.01
CA GLN A 268 -1.25 0.25 -24.44
C GLN A 268 -1.68 1.56 -25.10
N ALA A 269 -2.68 1.54 -25.98
CA ALA A 269 -3.20 2.75 -26.62
C ALA A 269 -3.69 3.77 -25.57
N ARG A 270 -4.37 3.31 -24.53
CA ARG A 270 -4.81 4.13 -23.39
C ARG A 270 -3.63 4.73 -22.63
N ILE A 271 -2.64 3.90 -22.25
CA ILE A 271 -1.43 4.35 -21.56
C ILE A 271 -0.65 5.36 -22.40
N GLN A 272 -0.48 5.10 -23.71
CA GLN A 272 0.22 6.01 -24.61
C GLN A 272 -0.49 7.35 -24.76
N THR A 273 -1.83 7.36 -24.74
CA THR A 273 -2.61 8.61 -24.76
C THR A 273 -2.32 9.45 -23.51
N ILE A 274 -2.23 8.82 -22.33
CA ILE A 274 -1.84 9.50 -21.08
C ILE A 274 -0.38 9.98 -21.15
N LEU A 275 0.55 9.15 -21.63
CA LEU A 275 1.96 9.51 -21.77
C LEU A 275 2.16 10.69 -22.76
N LYS A 276 1.34 10.78 -23.81
CA LYS A 276 1.34 11.95 -24.72
C LYS A 276 0.87 13.21 -24.02
N ALA A 277 -0.14 13.12 -23.15
CA ALA A 277 -0.57 14.27 -22.34
C ALA A 277 0.54 14.74 -21.38
N TYR A 278 1.27 13.82 -20.74
CA TYR A 278 2.47 14.15 -19.97
C TYR A 278 3.55 14.85 -20.82
N ALA A 279 3.84 14.34 -22.02
CA ALA A 279 4.84 14.94 -22.90
C ALA A 279 4.47 16.36 -23.32
N GLY A 280 3.17 16.63 -23.55
CA GLY A 280 2.68 17.98 -23.83
C GLY A 280 2.90 18.94 -22.67
N LEU A 281 2.65 18.49 -21.44
CA LEU A 281 2.90 19.28 -20.23
C LEU A 281 4.40 19.55 -20.03
N GLU A 282 5.25 18.56 -20.25
CA GLU A 282 6.71 18.72 -20.15
C GLU A 282 7.26 19.73 -21.18
N ALA A 283 6.72 19.71 -22.40
CA ALA A 283 7.07 20.66 -23.44
C ALA A 283 6.70 22.11 -23.05
N LEU A 284 5.52 22.31 -22.46
CA LEU A 284 5.10 23.61 -21.93
C LEU A 284 6.03 24.07 -20.79
N GLY A 285 6.36 23.19 -19.85
CA GLY A 285 7.28 23.51 -18.75
C GLY A 285 8.67 23.93 -19.25
N LYS A 286 9.20 23.23 -20.26
CA LYS A 286 10.47 23.60 -20.92
C LYS A 286 10.39 24.95 -21.63
N ALA A 287 9.28 25.25 -22.31
CA ALA A 287 9.07 26.54 -22.95
C ALA A 287 9.06 27.69 -21.93
N VAL A 288 8.37 27.50 -20.80
CA VAL A 288 8.34 28.48 -19.69
C VAL A 288 9.73 28.71 -19.10
N LEU A 289 10.54 27.66 -18.90
CA LEU A 289 11.91 27.79 -18.38
C LEU A 289 12.88 28.47 -19.37
N SER A 290 12.65 28.31 -20.67
CA SER A 290 13.55 28.83 -21.71
C SER A 290 13.43 30.34 -21.92
N GLU A 291 12.29 30.93 -21.56
CA GLU A 291 12.08 32.36 -21.62
C GLU A 291 12.37 32.99 -20.25
N LYS A 292 13.32 33.93 -20.21
CA LYS A 292 13.60 34.77 -19.04
C LYS A 292 12.50 35.84 -18.85
N THR A 293 11.24 35.46 -18.92
CA THR A 293 10.09 36.38 -18.90
C THR A 293 9.72 36.78 -17.46
N ASP A 294 9.41 38.07 -17.29
CA ASP A 294 8.80 38.60 -16.07
C ASP A 294 7.39 38.00 -15.87
N ILE A 295 7.04 37.72 -14.61
CA ILE A 295 5.81 36.98 -14.21
C ILE A 295 4.53 37.67 -14.73
N ALA A 296 4.55 38.97 -14.99
CA ALA A 296 3.39 39.74 -15.45
C ALA A 296 2.98 39.48 -16.93
N GLU A 297 3.91 39.12 -17.81
CA GLU A 297 3.60 38.72 -19.21
C GLU A 297 3.16 37.25 -19.33
N SER A 298 3.14 36.52 -18.22
CA SER A 298 2.95 35.07 -18.21
C SER A 298 1.50 34.60 -18.04
N GLN A 299 0.51 35.50 -17.93
CA GLN A 299 -0.89 35.12 -17.63
C GLN A 299 -1.47 34.10 -18.64
N GLU A 300 -1.23 34.30 -19.94
CA GLU A 300 -1.67 33.38 -20.99
C GLU A 300 -0.98 32.01 -20.87
N LYS A 301 0.29 31.99 -20.46
CA LYS A 301 1.07 30.75 -20.26
C LYS A 301 0.72 30.02 -18.97
N ILE A 302 0.41 30.76 -17.90
CA ILE A 302 -0.13 30.23 -16.66
C ILE A 302 -1.47 29.54 -16.97
N GLN A 303 -2.33 30.19 -17.75
CA GLN A 303 -3.60 29.61 -18.17
C GLN A 303 -3.36 28.36 -19.05
N ALA A 304 -2.48 28.42 -20.05
CA ALA A 304 -2.16 27.27 -20.89
C ALA A 304 -1.59 26.08 -20.07
N THR A 305 -0.84 26.36 -19.01
CA THR A 305 -0.32 25.33 -18.10
C THR A 305 -1.44 24.74 -17.23
N ALA A 306 -2.33 25.59 -16.71
CA ALA A 306 -3.53 25.15 -15.97
C ALA A 306 -4.43 24.27 -16.84
N ASP A 307 -4.67 24.66 -18.09
CA ASP A 307 -5.44 23.91 -19.08
C ASP A 307 -4.75 22.58 -19.41
N ALA A 308 -3.42 22.54 -19.45
CA ALA A 308 -2.66 21.31 -19.66
C ALA A 308 -2.76 20.34 -18.47
N TYR A 309 -2.73 20.84 -17.22
CA TYR A 309 -2.98 20.03 -16.03
C TYR A 309 -4.39 19.45 -16.06
N GLU A 310 -5.39 20.27 -16.37
CA GLU A 310 -6.77 19.82 -16.50
C GLU A 310 -6.94 18.77 -17.59
N LYS A 311 -6.36 19.01 -18.77
CA LYS A 311 -6.37 18.06 -19.88
C LYS A 311 -5.73 16.72 -19.50
N LEU A 312 -4.63 16.72 -18.77
CA LEU A 312 -3.98 15.48 -18.32
C LEU A 312 -4.89 14.70 -17.35
N VAL A 313 -5.46 15.36 -16.34
CA VAL A 313 -6.38 14.73 -15.39
C VAL A 313 -7.61 14.17 -16.11
N THR A 314 -8.23 14.95 -16.99
CA THR A 314 -9.38 14.48 -17.80
C THR A 314 -9.01 13.30 -18.69
N THR A 315 -7.84 13.33 -19.34
CA THR A 315 -7.35 12.20 -20.14
C THR A 315 -7.22 10.94 -19.27
N VAL A 316 -6.66 11.05 -18.07
CA VAL A 316 -6.52 9.91 -17.15
C VAL A 316 -7.89 9.36 -16.74
N TYR A 317 -8.84 10.25 -16.45
CA TYR A 317 -10.23 9.89 -16.14
C TYR A 317 -10.87 9.04 -17.22
N GLU A 318 -10.80 9.50 -18.46
CA GLU A 318 -11.40 8.83 -19.62
C GLU A 318 -10.69 7.51 -19.92
N GLN A 319 -9.36 7.53 -19.99
CA GLN A 319 -8.58 6.39 -20.44
C GLN A 319 -8.60 5.22 -19.44
N PHE A 320 -8.60 5.52 -18.13
CA PHE A 320 -8.73 4.49 -17.08
C PHE A 320 -10.14 4.31 -16.53
N ASN A 321 -11.13 5.01 -17.08
CA ASN A 321 -12.53 4.92 -16.68
C ASN A 321 -12.72 5.04 -15.15
N VAL A 322 -12.02 6.01 -14.55
CA VAL A 322 -11.86 6.15 -13.08
C VAL A 322 -13.21 6.22 -12.36
N MET A 323 -14.23 6.75 -13.03
CA MET A 323 -15.58 6.86 -12.48
C MET A 323 -16.34 5.53 -12.42
N GLN A 324 -16.25 4.69 -13.45
CA GLN A 324 -17.08 3.48 -13.54
C GLN A 324 -16.33 2.24 -13.06
N SER A 325 -15.05 2.14 -13.37
CA SER A 325 -14.20 1.11 -12.83
C SER A 325 -13.51 1.66 -11.59
N ARG A 326 -13.90 1.14 -10.42
CA ARG A 326 -13.11 1.24 -9.18
C ARG A 326 -11.64 1.05 -9.55
N SER A 327 -10.73 1.85 -9.01
CA SER A 327 -9.25 1.92 -9.25
C SER A 327 -8.48 0.64 -9.64
N GLY A 328 -9.07 -0.55 -9.53
CA GLY A 328 -8.58 -1.82 -10.04
C GLY A 328 -8.73 -2.11 -11.53
N PHE A 329 -9.23 -1.24 -12.43
CA PHE A 329 -9.27 -1.56 -13.87
C PHE A 329 -7.90 -1.95 -14.44
N LEU A 330 -6.91 -1.06 -14.26
CA LEU A 330 -5.55 -1.33 -14.72
C LEU A 330 -4.96 -2.50 -13.95
N ALA A 331 -5.17 -2.56 -12.63
CA ALA A 331 -4.66 -3.66 -11.81
C ALA A 331 -5.18 -5.03 -12.26
N ASN A 332 -6.49 -5.16 -12.50
CA ASN A 332 -7.11 -6.41 -12.95
C ASN A 332 -6.62 -6.83 -14.32
N ARG A 333 -6.47 -5.88 -15.26
CA ARG A 333 -5.89 -6.17 -16.57
C ARG A 333 -4.45 -6.63 -16.45
N MET A 334 -3.63 -5.93 -15.66
CA MET A 334 -2.24 -6.30 -15.46
C MET A 334 -2.08 -7.66 -14.78
N VAL A 335 -2.95 -8.01 -13.82
CA VAL A 335 -2.94 -9.36 -13.21
C VAL A 335 -3.21 -10.41 -14.26
N ASN A 336 -4.21 -10.22 -15.13
CA ASN A 336 -4.52 -11.15 -16.20
C ASN A 336 -3.38 -11.29 -17.23
N PHE A 337 -2.76 -10.17 -17.62
CA PHE A 337 -1.61 -10.16 -18.52
C PHE A 337 -0.43 -10.94 -17.94
N VAL A 338 -0.02 -10.61 -16.72
CA VAL A 338 1.09 -11.31 -16.06
C VAL A 338 0.77 -12.79 -15.82
N TYR A 339 -0.48 -13.14 -15.55
CA TYR A 339 -0.89 -14.53 -15.42
C TYR A 339 -0.79 -15.30 -16.75
N GLN A 340 -1.22 -14.71 -17.86
CA GLN A 340 -1.06 -15.33 -19.18
C GLN A 340 0.40 -15.44 -19.60
N ASP A 341 1.20 -14.41 -19.31
CA ASP A 341 2.64 -14.41 -19.52
C ASP A 341 3.30 -15.55 -18.73
N TYR A 342 2.93 -15.71 -17.45
CA TYR A 342 3.39 -16.80 -16.59
C TYR A 342 3.07 -18.19 -17.18
N ILE A 343 1.83 -18.40 -17.63
CA ILE A 343 1.41 -19.67 -18.28
C ILE A 343 2.22 -19.91 -19.56
N THR A 344 2.37 -18.87 -20.40
CA THR A 344 3.09 -18.97 -21.67
C THR A 344 4.53 -19.39 -21.45
N LEU A 345 5.20 -18.81 -20.45
CA LEU A 345 6.57 -19.15 -20.10
C LEU A 345 6.70 -20.58 -19.54
N LEU A 346 5.74 -21.04 -18.71
CA LEU A 346 5.71 -22.42 -18.20
C LEU A 346 5.52 -23.47 -19.30
N GLN A 347 4.52 -23.25 -20.17
CA GLN A 347 4.15 -24.22 -21.20
C GLN A 347 5.27 -24.43 -22.22
N ASN A 348 6.00 -23.36 -22.54
CA ASN A 348 7.03 -23.38 -23.56
C ASN A 348 8.43 -23.72 -23.04
N LYS A 349 8.56 -24.05 -21.73
CA LYS A 349 9.82 -24.42 -21.09
C LYS A 349 10.95 -23.45 -21.47
N VAL A 350 10.67 -22.15 -21.40
CA VAL A 350 11.69 -21.12 -21.65
C VAL A 350 12.92 -21.46 -20.80
N ASP A 351 14.11 -21.39 -21.41
CA ASP A 351 15.37 -21.77 -20.77
C ASP A 351 15.64 -20.91 -19.53
N PHE A 352 15.08 -21.35 -18.41
CA PHE A 352 15.35 -20.80 -17.11
C PHE A 352 16.69 -21.35 -16.64
N THR A 353 17.49 -20.51 -15.98
CA THR A 353 18.55 -21.07 -15.14
C THR A 353 17.91 -22.00 -14.09
N PRO A 354 18.58 -23.07 -13.63
CA PRO A 354 18.01 -23.97 -12.62
C PRO A 354 17.48 -23.23 -11.39
N TYR A 355 18.20 -22.19 -10.95
CA TYR A 355 17.77 -21.29 -9.88
C TYR A 355 16.46 -20.55 -10.20
N GLN A 356 16.33 -20.00 -11.41
CA GLN A 356 15.10 -19.33 -11.85
C GLN A 356 13.94 -20.32 -11.99
N ALA A 357 14.18 -21.54 -12.48
CA ALA A 357 13.16 -22.58 -12.60
C ALA A 357 12.64 -23.00 -11.21
N ASP A 358 13.56 -23.26 -10.26
CA ASP A 358 13.21 -23.60 -8.88
C ASP A 358 12.47 -22.45 -8.20
N LEU A 359 12.95 -21.21 -8.38
CA LEU A 359 12.30 -20.02 -7.83
C LEU A 359 10.92 -19.81 -8.46
N PHE A 360 10.78 -19.98 -9.77
CA PHE A 360 9.53 -19.80 -10.49
C PHE A 360 8.49 -20.86 -10.11
N SER A 361 8.90 -22.13 -10.00
CA SER A 361 8.05 -23.21 -9.52
C SER A 361 7.67 -23.05 -8.05
N ALA A 362 8.61 -22.61 -7.19
CA ALA A 362 8.35 -22.43 -5.75
C ALA A 362 7.53 -21.18 -5.45
N SER A 363 7.73 -20.11 -6.22
CA SER A 363 6.99 -18.84 -6.06
C SER A 363 5.62 -18.85 -6.74
N GLY A 364 5.36 -19.76 -7.69
CA GLY A 364 4.10 -19.82 -8.45
C GLY A 364 2.83 -19.75 -7.60
N MET A 365 2.76 -20.50 -6.48
CA MET A 365 1.62 -20.43 -5.56
C MET A 365 1.56 -19.12 -4.77
N ALA A 366 2.70 -18.63 -4.24
CA ALA A 366 2.74 -17.38 -3.49
C ALA A 366 2.46 -16.14 -4.38
N MET A 367 2.90 -16.20 -5.63
CA MET A 367 2.63 -15.22 -6.67
C MET A 367 1.14 -15.23 -7.03
N MET A 368 0.55 -16.42 -7.22
CA MET A 368 -0.88 -16.55 -7.45
C MET A 368 -1.71 -16.07 -6.26
N ASP A 369 -1.35 -16.43 -5.03
CA ASP A 369 -2.03 -15.95 -3.82
C ASP A 369 -1.95 -14.42 -3.70
N LYS A 370 -0.80 -13.83 -4.04
CA LYS A 370 -0.64 -12.37 -4.03
C LYS A 370 -1.41 -11.70 -5.16
N MET A 371 -1.44 -12.30 -6.35
CA MET A 371 -2.25 -11.85 -7.48
C MET A 371 -3.74 -11.91 -7.16
N LEU A 372 -4.21 -12.99 -6.52
CA LEU A 372 -5.58 -13.14 -6.03
C LEU A 372 -5.90 -12.15 -4.91
N GLY A 373 -4.94 -11.85 -4.03
CA GLY A 373 -5.05 -10.79 -3.03
C GLY A 373 -5.19 -9.40 -3.65
N MET A 374 -4.47 -9.11 -4.74
CA MET A 374 -4.65 -7.86 -5.51
C MET A 374 -5.96 -7.83 -6.30
N TYR A 375 -6.45 -8.99 -6.75
CA TYR A 375 -7.70 -9.13 -7.49
C TYR A 375 -8.95 -8.94 -6.61
N ASN A 376 -8.89 -9.34 -5.33
CA ASN A 376 -10.02 -9.29 -4.38
C ASN A 376 -9.88 -8.24 -3.27
N GLY A 377 -8.74 -7.58 -3.14
CA GLY A 377 -8.47 -6.63 -2.05
C GLY A 377 -9.08 -5.25 -2.31
N ASN A 378 -10.17 -4.92 -1.63
CA ASN A 378 -10.48 -3.52 -1.33
C ASN A 378 -9.23 -2.90 -0.67
N PRO A 379 -8.66 -1.79 -1.17
CA PRO A 379 -7.46 -1.15 -0.61
C PRO A 379 -7.56 -0.89 0.91
N ALA A 380 -8.77 -0.65 1.41
CA ALA A 380 -9.07 -0.55 2.84
C ALA A 380 -8.71 -1.83 3.62
N ASN A 381 -8.94 -3.01 3.03
CA ASN A 381 -8.60 -4.30 3.64
C ASN A 381 -7.09 -4.53 3.64
N VAL A 382 -6.35 -4.05 2.63
CA VAL A 382 -4.88 -4.16 2.61
C VAL A 382 -4.25 -3.33 3.73
N GLN A 383 -4.82 -2.17 4.04
CA GLN A 383 -4.37 -1.35 5.17
C GLN A 383 -4.76 -1.99 6.51
N THR A 384 -5.95 -2.58 6.62
CA THR A 384 -6.35 -3.35 7.80
C THR A 384 -5.48 -4.59 8.00
N ASP A 385 -5.14 -5.32 6.94
CA ASP A 385 -4.25 -6.48 6.97
C ASP A 385 -2.81 -6.08 7.30
N LEU A 386 -2.33 -4.96 6.78
CA LEU A 386 -1.02 -4.41 7.14
C LEU A 386 -1.00 -4.00 8.62
N ASN A 387 -2.04 -3.33 9.10
CA ASN A 387 -2.18 -2.96 10.51
C ASN A 387 -2.29 -4.20 11.42
N MET A 388 -2.98 -5.25 10.98
CA MET A 388 -3.11 -6.52 11.69
C MET A 388 -1.77 -7.27 11.71
N ALA A 389 -1.05 -7.31 10.59
CA ALA A 389 0.29 -7.88 10.49
C ALA A 389 1.30 -7.12 11.37
N LEU A 390 1.24 -5.79 11.39
CA LEU A 390 2.05 -4.96 12.28
C LEU A 390 1.72 -5.21 13.75
N ARG A 391 0.43 -5.39 14.08
CA ARG A 391 -0.01 -5.71 15.44
C ARG A 391 0.41 -7.10 15.90
N ILE A 392 0.31 -8.12 15.03
CA ILE A 392 0.79 -9.47 15.30
C ILE A 392 2.31 -9.48 15.46
N ASN A 393 3.04 -8.78 14.59
CA ASN A 393 4.49 -8.67 14.69
C ASN A 393 4.90 -7.96 15.99
N LYS A 394 4.22 -6.87 16.35
CA LYS A 394 4.42 -6.20 17.64
C LYS A 394 4.13 -7.14 18.82
N GLY A 395 3.03 -7.88 18.81
CA GLY A 395 2.71 -8.86 19.86
C GLY A 395 3.74 -9.98 19.97
N ASN A 396 4.27 -10.47 18.85
CA ASN A 396 5.34 -11.46 18.84
C ASN A 396 6.66 -10.90 19.37
N LEU A 397 6.98 -9.64 19.04
CA LEU A 397 8.14 -8.94 19.59
C LEU A 397 7.99 -8.70 21.09
N GLU A 398 6.80 -8.32 21.57
CA GLU A 398 6.49 -8.16 23.00
C GLU A 398 6.56 -9.50 23.75
N ALA A 399 6.14 -10.61 23.13
CA ALA A 399 6.26 -11.95 23.72
C ALA A 399 7.72 -12.43 23.80
N LEU A 400 8.52 -12.17 22.75
CA LEU A 400 9.97 -12.42 22.78
C LEU A 400 10.68 -11.53 23.80
N ASP A 401 10.27 -10.26 23.90
CA ASP A 401 10.76 -9.31 24.91
C ASP A 401 10.45 -9.83 26.32
N GLY A 402 9.24 -10.34 26.58
CA GLY A 402 8.86 -10.98 27.84
C GLY A 402 9.71 -12.19 28.20
N LEU A 403 9.91 -13.13 27.26
CA LEU A 403 10.74 -14.32 27.47
C LEU A 403 12.22 -13.97 27.75
N LEU A 404 12.75 -12.96 27.07
CA LEU A 404 14.12 -12.48 27.30
C LEU A 404 14.22 -11.72 28.63
N LYS A 405 13.23 -10.89 28.95
CA LYS A 405 13.15 -10.13 30.19
C LYS A 405 13.14 -11.04 31.41
N ASP A 406 12.34 -12.09 31.41
CA ASP A 406 12.25 -13.02 32.55
C ASP A 406 13.58 -13.75 32.80
N ASN A 407 14.28 -14.16 31.72
CA ASN A 407 15.61 -14.77 31.82
C ASN A 407 16.68 -13.78 32.30
N VAL A 408 16.67 -12.55 31.79
CA VAL A 408 17.65 -11.51 32.16
C VAL A 408 17.43 -11.05 33.60
N ILE A 409 16.18 -10.85 34.04
CA ILE A 409 15.84 -10.52 35.43
C ILE A 409 16.29 -11.62 36.38
N GLY A 410 16.01 -12.89 36.06
CA GLY A 410 16.47 -14.04 36.84
C GLY A 410 17.99 -14.01 36.99
N THR A 411 18.70 -13.91 35.87
CA THR A 411 20.18 -13.87 35.84
C THR A 411 20.76 -12.71 36.66
N ILE A 412 20.17 -11.50 36.58
CA ILE A 412 20.62 -10.34 37.37
C ILE A 412 20.37 -10.56 38.87
N ALA A 413 19.22 -11.13 39.25
CA ALA A 413 18.91 -11.45 40.63
C ALA A 413 19.89 -12.49 41.21
N ASP A 414 20.40 -13.40 40.37
CA ASP A 414 21.37 -14.41 40.78
C ASP A 414 22.75 -13.88 40.99
N LEU A 415 23.20 -13.02 40.07
CA LEU A 415 24.47 -12.33 40.23
C LEU A 415 24.45 -11.49 41.51
N ASN A 416 23.30 -10.90 41.88
CA ASN A 416 23.11 -10.25 43.18
C ASN A 416 23.26 -11.23 44.36
N ARG A 417 22.67 -12.43 44.30
CA ARG A 417 22.77 -13.46 45.36
C ARG A 417 24.19 -14.03 45.50
N ILE A 418 24.86 -14.29 44.38
CA ILE A 418 26.26 -14.73 44.35
C ILE A 418 27.16 -13.65 44.97
N LYS A 419 26.89 -12.37 44.67
CA LYS A 419 27.61 -11.23 45.26
C LYS A 419 27.36 -11.09 46.77
N SER A 420 26.15 -11.38 47.25
CA SER A 420 25.82 -11.36 48.69
C SER A 420 26.30 -12.59 49.47
N ARG A 421 26.95 -13.57 48.80
CA ARG A 421 27.39 -14.87 49.37
C ARG A 421 26.25 -15.72 49.95
N GLU A 422 25.03 -15.56 49.44
CA GLU A 422 23.93 -16.46 49.78
C GLU A 422 24.06 -17.76 48.96
N GLU A 423 24.18 -18.90 49.63
CA GLU A 423 24.76 -20.15 49.09
C GLU A 423 23.98 -20.89 47.97
N GLU A 424 22.83 -20.39 47.50
CA GLU A 424 22.18 -20.97 46.31
C GLU A 424 21.65 -19.88 45.38
N GLY A 425 22.43 -19.54 44.33
CA GLY A 425 21.92 -18.81 43.17
C GLY A 425 20.83 -19.60 42.43
N PHE A 426 19.97 -18.96 41.64
CA PHE A 426 18.87 -19.62 40.90
C PHE A 426 19.32 -20.80 40.06
N PHE A 427 20.54 -20.89 39.55
CA PHE A 427 20.94 -22.11 38.85
C PHE A 427 20.97 -23.32 39.79
N GLY A 428 21.36 -23.16 41.06
CA GLY A 428 21.23 -24.20 42.09
C GLY A 428 19.78 -24.46 42.49
N HIS A 429 18.98 -23.40 42.65
CA HIS A 429 17.56 -23.53 43.00
C HIS A 429 16.71 -24.10 41.85
N LEU A 430 17.03 -23.78 40.60
CA LEU A 430 16.38 -24.24 39.38
C LEU A 430 16.79 -25.68 39.08
N ASP A 431 18.07 -26.07 39.28
CA ASP A 431 18.45 -27.49 39.19
C ASP A 431 17.69 -28.32 40.24
N ARG A 432 17.48 -27.76 41.45
CA ARG A 432 16.72 -28.41 42.53
C ARG A 432 15.22 -28.49 42.25
N VAL A 433 14.60 -27.38 41.85
CA VAL A 433 13.16 -27.34 41.50
C VAL A 433 12.86 -28.18 40.26
N LEU A 434 13.77 -28.21 39.28
CA LEU A 434 13.66 -29.09 38.12
C LEU A 434 13.86 -30.55 38.52
N SER A 435 14.82 -30.86 39.40
CA SER A 435 15.02 -32.21 39.97
C SER A 435 13.75 -32.68 40.67
N ASP A 436 13.22 -31.88 41.60
CA ASP A 436 12.03 -32.19 42.39
C ASP A 436 10.80 -32.36 41.48
N ARG A 437 10.62 -31.53 40.45
CA ARG A 437 9.54 -31.72 39.45
C ARG A 437 9.71 -32.97 38.60
N THR A 438 10.94 -33.31 38.22
CA THR A 438 11.17 -34.60 37.53
C THR A 438 10.88 -35.77 38.44
N ASP A 439 11.14 -35.68 39.73
CA ASP A 439 10.91 -36.77 40.67
C ASP A 439 9.41 -36.90 41.04
N ASP A 440 8.68 -35.80 41.18
CA ASP A 440 7.21 -35.79 41.39
C ASP A 440 6.43 -36.36 40.20
N VAL A 441 6.83 -36.02 38.97
CA VAL A 441 6.22 -36.58 37.74
C VAL A 441 6.53 -38.09 37.61
N MET A 442 7.59 -38.56 38.27
CA MET A 442 8.06 -39.94 38.24
C MET A 442 7.46 -40.84 39.33
N GLU A 443 6.90 -40.27 40.40
CA GLU A 443 6.16 -40.99 41.44
C GLU A 443 4.65 -41.11 41.14
N GLY A 444 4.07 -40.17 40.38
CA GLY A 444 2.66 -40.17 40.02
C GLY A 444 2.25 -41.07 38.83
N GLY A 445 3.21 -41.57 38.04
CA GLY A 445 2.95 -42.32 36.80
C GLY A 445 3.10 -43.85 36.96
N LYS A 446 1.99 -44.59 36.90
CA LYS A 446 1.95 -46.08 36.96
C LYS A 446 2.50 -46.82 35.73
N ASP A 447 3.27 -46.19 34.84
CA ASP A 447 3.84 -46.85 33.68
C ASP A 447 5.30 -47.27 33.89
N LYS A 448 5.50 -48.57 34.10
CA LYS A 448 6.78 -49.23 34.38
C LYS A 448 7.66 -49.45 33.12
N ASN A 449 7.68 -48.53 32.15
CA ASN A 449 8.56 -48.69 30.98
C ASN A 449 9.88 -47.90 31.16
N PRO A 450 11.01 -48.57 31.48
CA PRO A 450 12.28 -47.92 31.82
C PRO A 450 12.92 -47.15 30.65
N THR A 451 12.55 -47.46 29.40
CA THR A 451 13.14 -46.86 28.20
C THR A 451 12.58 -45.46 27.92
N ILE A 452 11.26 -45.29 28.11
CA ILE A 452 10.58 -43.98 28.00
C ILE A 452 11.06 -43.06 29.14
N ARG A 453 11.27 -43.63 30.33
CA ARG A 453 11.84 -42.95 31.51
C ARG A 453 13.23 -42.37 31.25
N LYS A 454 14.09 -43.11 30.53
CA LYS A 454 15.44 -42.65 30.12
C LYS A 454 15.37 -41.58 29.03
N MET A 455 14.51 -41.72 28.02
CA MET A 455 14.40 -40.73 26.94
C MET A 455 13.84 -39.38 27.40
N LEU A 456 12.85 -39.36 28.31
CA LEU A 456 12.33 -38.11 28.89
C LEU A 456 13.37 -37.42 29.77
N LYS A 457 14.14 -38.17 30.58
CA LYS A 457 15.27 -37.62 31.36
C LYS A 457 16.36 -37.03 30.47
N ILE A 458 16.63 -37.65 29.32
CA ILE A 458 17.65 -37.15 28.37
C ILE A 458 17.14 -35.91 27.62
N GLY A 459 15.90 -35.91 27.11
CA GLY A 459 15.34 -34.81 26.33
C GLY A 459 15.15 -33.51 27.13
N HIS A 460 14.75 -33.60 28.40
CA HIS A 460 14.54 -32.41 29.22
C HIS A 460 15.86 -31.82 29.75
N LYS A 461 16.84 -32.65 30.12
CA LYS A 461 18.22 -32.19 30.40
C LYS A 461 18.87 -31.58 29.15
N PHE A 462 18.68 -32.16 27.97
CA PHE A 462 19.34 -31.68 26.75
C PHE A 462 18.81 -30.35 26.18
N SER A 463 17.61 -29.88 26.52
CA SER A 463 17.10 -28.62 25.94
C SER A 463 17.35 -27.39 26.81
N LEU A 464 17.26 -27.50 28.14
CA LEU A 464 17.38 -26.34 29.04
C LEU A 464 18.80 -26.16 29.60
N GLN A 465 19.49 -27.23 30.01
CA GLN A 465 20.90 -27.13 30.43
C GLN A 465 21.80 -26.74 29.26
N ASN A 466 21.51 -27.17 28.02
CA ASN A 466 22.30 -26.77 26.86
C ASN A 466 22.07 -25.32 26.45
N VAL A 467 20.89 -24.73 26.63
CA VAL A 467 20.68 -23.30 26.34
C VAL A 467 21.36 -22.42 27.40
N ALA A 468 21.21 -22.76 28.68
CA ALA A 468 21.88 -22.01 29.75
C ALA A 468 23.42 -22.17 29.70
N SER A 469 23.92 -23.40 29.50
CA SER A 469 25.35 -23.64 29.37
C SER A 469 25.91 -23.11 28.06
N SER A 470 25.18 -23.12 26.94
CA SER A 470 25.65 -22.52 25.68
C SER A 470 25.70 -21.01 25.76
N VAL A 471 24.73 -20.34 26.41
CA VAL A 471 24.77 -18.89 26.66
C VAL A 471 25.97 -18.56 27.55
N TRP A 472 26.17 -19.29 28.64
CA TRP A 472 27.32 -19.06 29.53
C TRP A 472 28.67 -19.43 28.90
N TYR A 473 28.70 -20.45 28.06
CA TYR A 473 29.86 -20.84 27.26
C TYR A 473 30.17 -19.78 26.20
N TRP A 474 29.16 -19.16 25.58
CA TRP A 474 29.32 -18.05 24.64
C TRP A 474 29.87 -16.79 25.30
N PHE A 475 29.44 -16.50 26.54
CA PHE A 475 29.98 -15.39 27.33
C PHE A 475 31.43 -15.66 27.80
N LYS A 476 31.75 -16.90 28.18
CA LYS A 476 33.08 -17.28 28.69
C LYS A 476 34.12 -17.54 27.58
N HIS A 477 33.70 -17.93 26.39
CA HIS A 477 34.55 -18.26 25.23
C HIS A 477 34.28 -17.34 24.03
N SER A 478 33.99 -16.06 24.29
CA SER A 478 34.18 -15.04 23.27
C SER A 478 35.68 -14.92 23.01
N ASP A 479 36.18 -15.67 22.03
CA ASP A 479 37.59 -15.85 21.64
C ASP A 479 38.32 -14.54 21.23
N ARG A 480 37.74 -13.37 21.49
CA ARG A 480 38.32 -12.06 21.21
C ARG A 480 39.29 -11.54 22.28
N TYR A 481 39.40 -12.20 23.44
CA TYR A 481 40.24 -11.73 24.55
C TYR A 481 41.08 -12.81 25.26
N SER A 482 41.05 -14.07 24.81
CA SER A 482 41.78 -15.18 25.47
C SER A 482 43.29 -15.23 25.17
N SER A 483 43.83 -14.34 24.33
CA SER A 483 45.25 -14.37 23.96
C SER A 483 46.19 -13.62 24.92
N VAL A 484 45.79 -13.39 26.17
CA VAL A 484 46.69 -12.85 27.21
C VAL A 484 46.60 -13.75 28.44
N SER A 485 47.17 -14.95 28.35
CA SER A 485 47.55 -15.71 29.54
C SER A 485 49.06 -15.67 29.71
N ASP A 486 49.48 -15.43 30.95
CA ASP A 486 50.73 -15.86 31.59
C ASP A 486 51.45 -14.79 32.43
N SER A 487 50.71 -13.86 33.04
CA SER A 487 51.20 -13.24 34.27
C SER A 487 50.13 -13.28 35.36
N THR A 488 50.53 -13.71 36.55
CA THR A 488 49.73 -13.79 37.79
C THR A 488 49.39 -12.41 38.37
N SER A 489 49.27 -11.40 37.50
CA SER A 489 48.87 -10.02 37.78
C SER A 489 48.12 -9.40 36.59
N ALA A 490 47.46 -10.22 35.77
CA ALA A 490 46.63 -9.74 34.68
C ALA A 490 45.39 -8.97 35.21
N PRO A 491 44.98 -7.87 34.56
CA PRO A 491 43.75 -7.17 34.91
C PRO A 491 42.58 -8.14 34.76
N GLN A 492 41.74 -8.22 35.80
CA GLN A 492 40.54 -9.06 35.81
C GLN A 492 39.78 -8.89 34.49
N SER A 493 39.48 -9.98 33.79
CA SER A 493 38.76 -9.86 32.53
C SER A 493 37.41 -9.20 32.80
N GLU A 494 36.87 -8.49 31.81
CA GLU A 494 35.56 -7.82 31.91
C GLU A 494 34.41 -8.79 32.27
N PHE A 495 34.66 -10.10 32.17
CA PHE A 495 33.75 -11.21 32.45
C PHE A 495 34.07 -11.95 33.77
N ASP A 496 35.16 -11.62 34.47
CA ASP A 496 35.56 -12.28 35.73
C ASP A 496 34.96 -11.63 37.00
N ASP A 497 34.40 -10.41 36.89
CA ASP A 497 33.70 -9.73 37.98
C ASP A 497 32.18 -9.84 37.77
N ALA A 498 31.52 -10.62 38.64
CA ALA A 498 30.07 -10.77 38.65
C ALA A 498 29.34 -9.41 38.71
N THR A 499 29.92 -8.40 39.38
CA THR A 499 29.37 -7.04 39.43
C THR A 499 29.40 -6.36 38.07
N ASN A 500 30.45 -6.60 37.29
CA ASN A 500 30.60 -6.02 35.96
C ASN A 500 29.69 -6.71 34.94
N VAL A 501 29.59 -8.04 34.99
CA VAL A 501 28.63 -8.82 34.18
C VAL A 501 27.19 -8.41 34.51
N GLN A 502 26.89 -8.24 35.79
CA GLN A 502 25.59 -7.74 36.23
C GLN A 502 25.31 -6.32 35.69
N ALA A 503 26.30 -5.42 35.72
CA ALA A 503 26.17 -4.08 35.16
C ALA A 503 25.93 -4.12 33.64
N GLN A 504 26.59 -5.02 32.89
CA GLN A 504 26.36 -5.21 31.45
C GLN A 504 24.93 -5.69 31.17
N LEU A 505 24.45 -6.69 31.90
CA LEU A 505 23.08 -7.21 31.77
C LEU A 505 22.03 -6.15 32.14
N CYS A 506 22.29 -5.37 33.18
CA CYS A 506 21.45 -4.25 33.58
C CYS A 506 21.34 -3.17 32.50
N ILE A 507 22.43 -2.89 31.79
CA ILE A 507 22.43 -1.94 30.67
C ILE A 507 21.68 -2.51 29.46
N GLN A 508 21.86 -3.79 29.13
CA GLN A 508 21.08 -4.45 28.08
C GLN A 508 19.58 -4.46 28.40
N ALA A 509 19.23 -4.64 29.67
CA ALA A 509 17.85 -4.61 30.16
C ALA A 509 17.19 -3.22 30.06
N LEU A 510 17.96 -2.14 29.86
CA LEU A 510 17.41 -0.80 29.58
C LEU A 510 16.73 -0.73 28.21
N ALA A 511 17.02 -1.67 27.30
CA ALA A 511 16.35 -1.79 26.02
C ALA A 511 14.90 -2.30 26.18
N PHE A 512 14.53 -2.94 27.28
CA PHE A 512 13.17 -3.43 27.47
C PHE A 512 12.16 -2.29 27.63
N ASN A 513 10.97 -2.45 27.07
CA ASN A 513 9.91 -1.42 27.07
C ASN A 513 9.37 -1.12 28.49
N SER A 514 9.45 -2.08 29.40
CA SER A 514 9.04 -1.95 30.81
C SER A 514 10.17 -2.31 31.75
N GLN A 515 10.64 -1.33 32.52
CA GLN A 515 11.79 -1.47 33.44
C GLN A 515 11.39 -1.81 34.88
N ASN A 516 10.08 -2.00 35.14
CA ASN A 516 9.57 -2.36 36.46
C ASN A 516 10.18 -3.71 36.88
N GLY A 517 10.83 -3.74 38.05
CA GLY A 517 11.57 -4.89 38.60
C GLY A 517 13.10 -4.83 38.37
N ILE A 518 13.54 -4.35 37.20
CA ILE A 518 14.97 -4.25 36.84
C ILE A 518 15.64 -3.07 37.57
N LYS A 519 14.89 -1.97 37.73
CA LYS A 519 15.43 -0.73 38.32
C LYS A 519 15.99 -0.93 39.73
N GLU A 520 15.32 -1.72 40.55
CA GLU A 520 15.78 -2.06 41.91
C GLU A 520 17.00 -2.99 41.88
N LEU A 521 16.98 -4.00 41.01
CA LEU A 521 18.07 -4.98 40.87
C LEU A 521 19.36 -4.37 40.31
N CYS A 522 19.24 -3.28 39.55
CA CYS A 522 20.34 -2.60 38.87
C CYS A 522 20.78 -1.31 39.56
N HIS A 523 20.18 -0.96 40.70
CA HIS A 523 20.43 0.30 41.38
C HIS A 523 21.89 0.41 41.85
N GLY A 524 22.57 1.49 41.46
CA GLY A 524 23.96 1.77 41.89
C GLY A 524 25.04 0.94 41.19
N LEU A 525 24.69 0.13 40.19
CA LEU A 525 25.68 -0.56 39.37
C LEU A 525 26.32 0.40 38.37
N VAL A 526 27.64 0.32 38.23
CA VAL A 526 28.42 1.12 37.29
C VAL A 526 29.28 0.16 36.48
N LEU A 527 29.16 0.26 35.15
CA LEU A 527 30.01 -0.49 34.24
C LEU A 527 31.42 0.12 34.28
N LYS A 528 32.41 -0.66 34.69
CA LYS A 528 33.79 -0.19 34.80
C LYS A 528 34.52 -0.47 33.49
N SER A 529 35.28 0.50 32.98
CA SER A 529 36.19 0.23 31.88
C SER A 529 37.31 -0.73 32.35
N PRO A 530 37.68 -1.74 31.56
CA PRO A 530 38.82 -2.61 31.88
C PRO A 530 40.18 -1.90 31.74
N LEU A 531 40.19 -0.65 31.26
CA LEU A 531 41.39 0.17 31.11
C LEU A 531 41.69 0.94 32.42
N PRO A 532 42.98 1.05 32.83
CA PRO A 532 43.33 1.76 34.04
C PRO A 532 42.95 3.24 33.96
N THR A 533 42.28 3.75 35.00
CA THR A 533 41.75 5.13 35.11
C THR A 533 42.83 6.23 35.10
N ASN A 534 44.12 5.87 35.14
CA ASN A 534 45.24 6.80 35.24
C ASN A 534 45.89 7.16 33.89
N LEU A 535 45.22 6.93 32.76
CA LEU A 535 45.71 7.36 31.44
C LEU A 535 45.57 8.89 31.28
N LYS A 536 46.52 9.65 31.85
CA LYS A 536 46.61 11.11 31.68
C LYS A 536 46.65 11.48 30.20
N GLY A 537 45.64 12.22 29.74
CA GLY A 537 45.56 12.76 28.37
C GLY A 537 44.35 12.29 27.56
N MET A 538 43.59 11.31 28.04
CA MET A 538 42.29 10.95 27.48
C MET A 538 41.19 11.37 28.46
N ASP A 539 40.29 12.24 28.01
CA ASP A 539 39.22 12.82 28.83
C ASP A 539 38.15 11.77 29.17
N VAL A 540 38.41 10.93 30.18
CA VAL A 540 37.50 9.85 30.62
C VAL A 540 36.50 10.38 31.66
N ALA A 541 35.62 11.29 31.23
CA ALA A 541 34.46 11.75 32.01
C ALA A 541 33.15 11.02 31.63
N TYR A 542 33.24 9.80 31.06
CA TYR A 542 32.06 9.06 30.59
C TYR A 542 31.42 8.18 31.67
N ASP A 543 32.20 7.66 32.62
CA ASP A 543 31.70 6.90 33.77
C ASP A 543 30.72 7.74 34.61
N GLN A 544 31.01 9.04 34.72
CA GLN A 544 30.12 10.04 35.31
C GLN A 544 28.85 10.28 34.47
N LYS A 545 28.94 10.32 33.13
CA LYS A 545 27.77 10.46 32.25
C LYS A 545 26.86 9.23 32.30
N LEU A 546 27.43 8.02 32.28
CA LEU A 546 26.67 6.77 32.36
C LEU A 546 25.97 6.64 33.73
N SER A 547 26.65 7.03 34.81
CA SER A 547 26.08 7.16 36.16
C SER A 547 24.89 8.11 36.21
N VAL A 548 24.99 9.29 35.57
CA VAL A 548 23.89 10.26 35.44
C VAL A 548 22.70 9.67 34.67
N TYR A 549 22.95 8.91 33.59
CA TYR A 549 21.87 8.28 32.81
C TYR A 549 21.13 7.17 33.56
N LEU A 550 21.80 6.48 34.49
CA LEU A 550 21.24 5.33 35.23
C LEU A 550 20.55 5.74 36.54
N ASN A 551 21.07 6.76 37.24
CA ASN A 551 20.75 6.99 38.66
C ASN A 551 20.26 8.40 39.00
N ASP A 552 20.16 9.33 38.03
CA ASP A 552 19.82 10.72 38.34
C ASP A 552 18.31 10.91 38.64
N LYS A 553 18.01 11.22 39.91
CA LYS A 553 16.66 11.53 40.41
C LYS A 553 16.15 12.91 39.95
N SER A 554 17.00 13.76 39.37
CA SER A 554 16.64 15.10 38.90
C SER A 554 16.01 15.14 37.50
N LEU A 555 16.03 14.02 36.78
CA LEU A 555 15.37 13.90 35.47
C LEU A 555 13.85 13.75 35.65
N THR A 556 13.09 14.74 35.17
CA THR A 556 11.62 14.71 35.17
C THR A 556 11.10 13.49 34.39
N ALA A 557 9.99 12.90 34.86
CA ALA A 557 9.38 11.71 34.24
C ALA A 557 9.11 11.87 32.73
N GLN A 558 8.79 13.09 32.31
CA GLN A 558 8.58 13.48 30.91
C GLN A 558 9.89 13.41 30.09
N LYS A 559 11.03 13.75 30.70
CA LYS A 559 12.35 13.69 30.05
C LYS A 559 12.87 12.25 29.94
N GLN A 560 12.61 11.41 30.96
CA GLN A 560 12.85 9.95 30.91
C GLN A 560 12.03 9.24 29.82
N GLN A 561 10.79 9.68 29.57
CA GLN A 561 9.98 9.17 28.45
C GLN A 561 10.46 9.70 27.08
N SER A 562 10.94 10.95 27.01
CA SER A 562 11.43 11.57 25.77
C SER A 562 12.82 11.10 25.32
N MET A 563 13.63 10.58 26.26
CA MET A 563 14.90 9.94 25.92
C MET A 563 14.61 8.59 25.26
N ASN A 564 14.61 8.60 23.92
CA ASN A 564 14.28 7.46 23.08
C ASN A 564 15.05 6.18 23.47
N HIS A 565 14.41 5.04 23.26
CA HIS A 565 15.03 3.70 23.28
C HIS A 565 16.36 3.67 22.50
N SER A 566 16.47 4.45 21.42
CA SER A 566 17.67 4.61 20.60
C SER A 566 18.88 5.18 21.33
N ASP A 567 18.74 6.23 22.16
CA ASP A 567 19.89 6.87 22.81
C ASP A 567 20.48 6.00 23.92
N ARG A 568 19.62 5.23 24.59
CA ARG A 568 20.00 4.24 25.62
C ARG A 568 20.74 3.04 25.02
N ILE A 569 20.26 2.53 23.88
CA ILE A 569 20.95 1.48 23.11
C ILE A 569 22.31 1.97 22.59
N CYS A 570 22.38 3.21 22.12
CA CYS A 570 23.62 3.80 21.63
C CYS A 570 24.68 3.95 22.73
N ALA A 571 24.30 4.26 23.98
CA ALA A 571 25.26 4.47 25.07
C ALA A 571 26.14 3.25 25.38
N PHE A 572 25.58 2.03 25.35
CA PHE A 572 26.35 0.78 25.56
C PHE A 572 27.21 0.41 24.35
N ARG A 573 26.67 0.61 23.14
CA ARG A 573 27.42 0.41 21.90
C ARG A 573 28.63 1.34 21.85
N ASP A 574 28.44 2.61 22.21
CA ASP A 574 29.49 3.63 22.19
C ASP A 574 30.55 3.38 23.26
N PHE A 575 30.17 2.85 24.44
CA PHE A 575 31.13 2.39 25.46
C PHE A 575 32.04 1.27 24.91
N ASN A 576 31.47 0.24 24.29
CA ASN A 576 32.23 -0.87 23.71
C ASN A 576 33.12 -0.42 22.55
N ILE A 577 32.60 0.41 21.64
CA ILE A 577 33.38 0.95 20.51
C ILE A 577 34.58 1.76 21.02
N ARG A 578 34.40 2.59 22.06
CA ARG A 578 35.48 3.40 22.62
C ARG A 578 36.54 2.55 23.31
N ASN A 579 36.16 1.59 24.16
CA ASN A 579 37.13 0.70 24.78
C ASN A 579 37.90 -0.13 23.74
N MET A 580 37.21 -0.59 22.68
CA MET A 580 37.85 -1.30 21.57
C MET A 580 38.80 -0.38 20.78
N ALA A 581 38.42 0.87 20.52
CA ALA A 581 39.28 1.85 19.85
C ALA A 581 40.52 2.22 20.69
N VAL A 582 40.38 2.30 22.02
CA VAL A 582 41.51 2.54 22.94
C VAL A 582 42.40 1.30 23.05
N PHE A 583 41.83 0.10 23.14
CA PHE A 583 42.58 -1.16 23.09
C PHE A 583 43.39 -1.29 21.79
N MET A 584 42.78 -0.99 20.64
CA MET A 584 43.45 -1.02 19.34
C MET A 584 44.54 0.05 19.20
N SER A 585 44.41 1.19 19.88
CA SER A 585 45.42 2.26 19.84
C SER A 585 46.56 2.05 20.83
N LEU A 586 46.31 1.42 21.98
CA LEU A 586 47.36 1.01 22.95
C LEU A 586 48.18 -0.20 22.46
N ASN A 587 47.59 -1.12 21.67
CA ASN A 587 48.30 -2.22 21.02
C ASN A 587 49.21 -1.78 19.84
N LYS A 588 49.30 -0.48 19.54
CA LYS A 588 50.22 0.09 18.55
C LYS A 588 51.36 0.88 19.21
N GLN A 589 51.97 0.37 20.29
CA GLN A 589 53.31 0.85 20.66
C GLN A 589 54.36 0.21 19.71
N PRO A 590 55.12 1.01 18.96
CA PRO A 590 56.15 0.51 18.05
C PRO A 590 57.36 0.07 18.87
N GLY A 591 57.51 -1.24 19.05
CA GLY A 591 58.60 -1.81 19.85
C GLY A 591 58.90 -3.27 19.57
N GLN A 592 58.55 -3.79 18.39
CA GLN A 592 59.07 -5.04 17.86
C GLN A 592 59.24 -4.89 16.33
N GLN A 593 60.38 -4.31 15.94
CA GLN A 593 61.06 -4.56 14.67
C GLN A 593 62.44 -5.11 14.99
#